data_AF-A0A920P7H0-F1
#
_entry.id   AF-A0A920P7H0-F1
#
_cell.length_a   1.000
_cell.length_b   1.000
_cell.length_c   1.000
_cell.angle_alpha   90.00
_cell.angle_beta   90.00
_cell.angle_gamma   90.00
#
_symmetry.space_group_name_H-M   'P 1'
#
loop_
_entity.id
_entity.type
_entity.pdbx_description
1 polymer ?
#
loop_
_entity_poly.entity_id
_entity_poly.type
_entity_poly.pdbx_seq_one_letter_code
_entity_poly.pdbx_strand_id
1 'polypeptide(L)'
;MVIKRPFPHFFRTLRRPRPLCRELEYHTGCICFRRVALRDEDGYYMVVGRADDVLNVAGHRIGSAEVESALVSHPSVAEAAVIGKPDALKGESIKGFVPFESEMTLPTR
;
A
#
# COMPACT_ATOMS: atom_id res chain seq x y z
N MET A 1 -4.30 -4.04 -13.69
CA MET A 1 -4.79 -5.37 -14.09
C MET A 1 -6.19 -5.55 -13.53
N VAL A 2 -7.13 -5.86 -14.42
CA VAL A 2 -8.53 -6.08 -14.09
C VAL A 2 -8.97 -7.42 -14.64
N ILE A 3 -9.83 -8.13 -13.92
CA ILE A 3 -10.47 -9.36 -14.39
C ILE A 3 -11.94 -9.06 -14.67
N LYS A 4 -12.38 -9.34 -15.91
CA LYS A 4 -13.74 -9.01 -16.37
C LYS A 4 -14.83 -9.91 -15.81
N ARG A 5 -14.49 -11.13 -15.35
CA ARG A 5 -15.46 -12.11 -14.82
C ARG A 5 -15.01 -12.62 -13.45
N PRO A 6 -15.91 -12.68 -12.45
CA PRO A 6 -15.60 -13.30 -11.16
C PRO A 6 -15.36 -14.80 -11.33
N PHE A 7 -14.50 -15.36 -10.49
CA PHE A 7 -14.21 -16.80 -10.43
C PHE A 7 -14.63 -17.37 -9.07
N PRO A 8 -14.87 -18.69 -8.94
CA PRO A 8 -15.50 -19.28 -7.76
C PRO A 8 -14.78 -19.06 -6.43
N HIS A 9 -13.46 -18.90 -6.47
CA HIS A 9 -12.60 -18.67 -5.30
C HIS A 9 -12.39 -17.19 -4.93
N PHE A 10 -13.06 -16.26 -5.62
CA PHE A 10 -12.98 -14.86 -5.27
C PHE A 10 -13.69 -14.58 -3.93
N PHE A 11 -13.13 -13.68 -3.12
CA PHE A 11 -13.73 -13.35 -1.83
C PHE A 11 -15.11 -12.73 -2.05
N ARG A 12 -16.10 -13.13 -1.23
CA ARG A 12 -17.49 -12.70 -1.41
C ARG A 12 -17.78 -11.36 -0.76
N THR A 13 -17.30 -11.17 0.46
CA THR A 13 -17.57 -9.97 1.25
C THR A 13 -16.55 -9.82 2.37
N LEU A 14 -16.38 -8.60 2.85
CA LEU A 14 -15.64 -8.27 4.06
C LEU A 14 -16.56 -8.40 5.27
N ARG A 15 -16.01 -8.83 6.41
CA ARG A 15 -16.75 -8.97 7.68
C ARG A 15 -17.45 -7.67 8.11
N ARG A 16 -16.84 -6.52 7.82
CA ARG A 16 -17.40 -5.18 8.02
C ARG A 16 -17.16 -4.35 6.76
N PRO A 17 -18.12 -4.30 5.82
CA PRO A 17 -17.92 -3.61 4.56
C PRO A 17 -17.88 -2.10 4.79
N ARG A 18 -16.79 -1.46 4.37
CA ARG A 18 -16.79 -0.01 4.13
C ARG A 18 -17.32 0.22 2.71
N PRO A 19 -18.14 1.27 2.46
CA PRO A 19 -18.68 1.55 1.12
C PRO A 19 -17.59 1.63 0.06
N LEU A 20 -16.47 2.26 0.41
CA LEU A 20 -15.30 2.43 -0.45
C LEU A 20 -14.65 1.11 -0.87
N CYS A 21 -14.62 0.08 -0.02
CA CYS A 21 -13.99 -1.20 -0.36
C CYS A 21 -14.68 -1.86 -1.55
N ARG A 22 -16.02 -1.82 -1.59
CA ARG A 22 -16.80 -2.44 -2.66
C ARG A 22 -16.60 -1.73 -4.00
N GLU A 23 -16.46 -0.41 -3.96
CA GLU A 23 -16.23 0.43 -5.14
C GLU A 23 -14.80 0.28 -5.70
N LEU A 24 -13.81 0.16 -4.82
CA LEU A 24 -12.42 -0.11 -5.22
C LEU A 24 -12.22 -1.51 -5.82
N GLU A 25 -12.99 -2.49 -5.35
CA GLU A 25 -12.94 -3.86 -5.85
C GLU A 25 -13.67 -4.01 -7.19
N TYR A 26 -14.78 -3.29 -7.38
CA TYR A 26 -15.61 -3.32 -8.58
C TYR A 26 -15.52 -2.00 -9.36
N HIS A 27 -14.41 -1.81 -10.07
CA HIS A 27 -14.33 -0.71 -11.01
C HIS A 27 -15.09 -1.09 -12.29
N THR A 28 -16.22 -0.44 -12.56
CA THR A 28 -16.97 -0.58 -13.83
C THR A 28 -17.35 -2.05 -14.14
N GLY A 29 -17.82 -2.79 -13.13
CA GLY A 29 -18.22 -4.20 -13.28
C GLY A 29 -17.08 -5.21 -13.45
N CYS A 30 -15.83 -4.77 -13.33
CA CYS A 30 -14.64 -5.63 -13.34
C CYS A 30 -13.98 -5.68 -11.96
N ILE A 31 -13.33 -6.80 -11.65
CA ILE A 31 -12.55 -6.96 -10.43
C ILE A 31 -11.19 -6.30 -10.61
N CYS A 32 -10.86 -5.32 -9.77
CA CYS A 32 -9.58 -4.65 -9.78
C CYS A 32 -8.65 -5.21 -8.69
N PHE A 33 -7.49 -5.74 -9.10
CA PHE A 33 -6.45 -6.21 -8.16
C PHE A 33 -5.46 -5.12 -7.77
N ARG A 34 -5.62 -3.90 -8.30
CA ARG A 34 -4.69 -2.77 -8.14
C ARG A 34 -3.22 -3.10 -8.43
N ARG A 35 -2.96 -4.11 -9.26
CA ARG A 35 -1.62 -4.43 -9.78
C ARG A 35 -1.43 -3.82 -11.16
N VAL A 36 -0.24 -3.33 -11.44
CA VAL A 36 0.15 -2.92 -12.80
C VAL A 36 0.75 -4.14 -13.49
N ALA A 37 0.24 -4.44 -14.68
CA ALA A 37 0.77 -5.52 -15.51
C ALA A 37 0.87 -5.03 -16.95
N LEU A 38 1.95 -5.41 -17.62
CA LEU A 38 2.19 -5.20 -19.03
C LEU A 38 1.86 -6.49 -19.76
N ARG A 39 1.24 -6.38 -20.94
CA ARG A 39 0.98 -7.52 -21.81
C ARG A 39 1.92 -7.43 -23.00
N ASP A 40 2.65 -8.51 -23.25
CA ASP A 40 3.55 -8.62 -24.39
C ASP A 40 2.80 -9.08 -25.66
N GLU A 41 3.44 -9.00 -26.83
CA GLU A 41 2.84 -9.35 -28.12
C GLU A 41 2.44 -10.83 -28.19
N ASP A 42 3.27 -11.70 -27.58
CA ASP A 42 3.00 -13.13 -27.44
C ASP A 42 1.90 -13.46 -26.41
N GLY A 43 1.33 -12.44 -25.75
CA GLY A 43 0.22 -12.59 -24.82
C GLY A 43 0.61 -12.94 -23.38
N TYR A 44 1.91 -12.95 -23.06
CA TYR A 44 2.39 -13.08 -21.69
C TYR A 44 2.14 -11.79 -20.89
N TYR A 45 1.90 -11.94 -19.58
CA TYR A 45 1.69 -10.82 -18.68
C TYR A 45 2.85 -10.69 -17.70
N MET A 46 3.51 -9.52 -17.73
CA MET A 46 4.54 -9.17 -16.76
C MET A 46 3.95 -8.28 -15.67
N VAL A 47 4.03 -8.73 -14.43
CA VAL A 47 3.52 -7.96 -13.28
C VAL A 47 4.61 -7.03 -12.79
N VAL A 48 4.44 -5.74 -13.06
CA VAL A 48 5.46 -4.70 -12.80
C VAL A 48 5.44 -4.26 -11.33
N GLY A 49 4.27 -4.22 -10.71
CA GLY A 49 4.16 -3.72 -9.34
C GLY A 49 2.73 -3.50 -8.89
N ARG A 50 2.58 -2.76 -7.79
CA ARG A 50 1.28 -2.31 -7.28
C ARG A 50 1.04 -0.87 -7.69
N ALA A 51 -0.23 -0.54 -7.89
CA ALA A 51 -0.71 0.82 -8.16
C ALA A 51 -1.28 1.47 -6.88
N ASP A 52 -0.93 0.95 -5.71
CA ASP A 52 -1.46 1.39 -4.42
C ASP A 52 -0.34 1.40 -3.38
N ASP A 53 -0.50 2.23 -2.34
CA ASP A 53 0.52 2.55 -1.33
C ASP A 53 0.65 1.46 -0.25
N VAL A 54 0.80 0.21 -0.69
CA VAL A 54 1.02 -0.93 0.22
C VAL A 54 2.41 -1.51 0.01
N LEU A 55 3.17 -1.49 1.10
CA LEU A 55 4.54 -1.95 1.20
C LEU A 55 4.57 -3.47 1.46
N ASN A 56 5.53 -4.15 0.85
CA ASN A 56 5.76 -5.59 1.05
C ASN A 56 7.07 -5.83 1.80
N VAL A 57 6.97 -5.90 3.13
CA VAL A 57 8.13 -6.09 4.02
C VAL A 57 8.19 -7.53 4.47
N ALA A 58 9.18 -8.29 3.99
CA ALA A 58 9.36 -9.70 4.34
C ALA A 58 8.09 -10.57 4.14
N GLY A 59 7.25 -10.23 3.17
CA GLY A 59 5.98 -10.93 2.89
C GLY A 59 4.76 -10.36 3.62
N HIS A 60 4.94 -9.39 4.51
CA HIS A 60 3.84 -8.70 5.16
C HIS A 60 3.39 -7.49 4.33
N ARG A 61 2.08 -7.42 4.08
CA ARG A 61 1.46 -6.28 3.39
C ARG A 61 1.06 -5.23 4.42
N ILE A 62 1.72 -4.08 4.37
CA ILE A 62 1.55 -2.99 5.32
C ILE A 62 1.13 -1.75 4.53
N GLY A 63 0.02 -1.12 4.89
CA GLY A 63 -0.39 0.14 4.28
C GLY A 63 0.48 1.28 4.78
N SER A 64 0.97 2.15 3.89
CA SER A 64 1.75 3.33 4.29
C SER A 64 0.98 4.19 5.29
N ALA A 65 -0.32 4.39 5.05
CA ALA A 65 -1.21 5.16 5.91
C ALA A 65 -1.30 4.64 7.35
N GLU A 66 -1.18 3.32 7.56
CA GLU A 66 -1.19 2.74 8.91
C GLU A 66 0.07 3.12 9.68
N VAL A 67 1.22 3.11 9.00
CA VAL A 67 2.52 3.49 9.58
C VAL A 67 2.59 4.99 9.81
N GLU A 68 2.08 5.79 8.86
CA GLU A 68 1.97 7.26 9.00
C GLU A 68 1.09 7.63 10.18
N SER A 69 -0.08 7.00 10.32
CA SER A 69 -0.97 7.23 11.45
C SER A 69 -0.33 6.85 12.79
N ALA A 70 0.50 5.80 12.82
CA ALA A 70 1.24 5.43 14.02
C ALA A 70 2.30 6.49 14.38
N LEU A 71 2.97 7.08 13.39
CA LEU A 71 3.97 8.14 13.60
C LEU A 71 3.33 9.47 14.05
N VAL A 72 2.22 9.87 13.43
CA VAL A 72 1.45 11.07 13.77
C VAL A 72 0.81 10.99 15.16
N SER A 73 0.63 9.78 15.71
CA SER A 73 0.13 9.63 17.08
C SER A 73 1.06 10.22 18.14
N HIS A 74 2.32 10.50 17.80
CA HIS A 74 3.26 11.14 18.71
C HIS A 74 3.08 12.66 18.71
N PRO A 75 2.85 13.32 19.87
CA PRO A 75 2.54 14.76 19.95
C PRO A 75 3.61 15.71 19.39
N SER A 76 4.84 15.25 19.20
CA SER A 76 5.92 16.06 18.62
C SER A 76 5.98 16.00 17.09
N VAL A 77 5.06 15.26 16.45
CA VAL A 77 5.03 15.03 15.01
C VAL A 77 3.80 15.72 14.42
N ALA A 78 4.03 16.73 13.56
CA ALA A 78 2.94 17.40 12.86
C ALA A 78 2.40 16.56 11.69
N GLU A 79 3.33 16.01 10.89
CA GLU A 79 3.01 15.18 9.72
C GLU A 79 4.02 14.05 9.60
N ALA A 80 3.64 12.96 8.92
CA ALA A 80 4.54 11.87 8.61
C ALA A 80 4.25 11.33 7.21
N ALA A 81 5.31 11.02 6.46
CA ALA A 81 5.22 10.38 5.15
C ALA A 81 6.10 9.13 5.13
N VAL A 82 5.58 8.02 4.60
CA VAL A 82 6.28 6.73 4.62
C VAL A 82 6.45 6.17 3.21
N ILE A 83 7.68 5.81 2.87
CA ILE A 83 8.05 5.20 1.58
C ILE A 83 8.70 3.83 1.75
N GLY A 84 8.54 2.97 0.74
CA GLY A 84 9.29 1.72 0.61
C GLY A 84 10.62 1.95 -0.11
N LYS A 85 11.72 1.52 0.49
CA LYS A 85 13.03 1.42 -0.16
C LYS A 85 13.33 -0.05 -0.49
N PRO A 86 13.80 -0.38 -1.70
CA PRO A 86 14.22 -1.75 -2.00
C PRO A 86 15.36 -2.19 -1.06
N ASP A 87 15.20 -3.38 -0.48
CA ASP A 87 16.14 -4.00 0.46
C ASP A 87 16.42 -5.45 0.04
N ALA A 88 17.69 -5.85 0.03
CA ALA A 88 18.10 -7.15 -0.51
C ALA A 88 17.61 -8.36 0.30
N LEU A 89 17.35 -8.18 1.61
CA LEU A 89 16.90 -9.26 2.49
C LEU A 89 15.38 -9.27 2.67
N LYS A 90 14.79 -8.09 2.86
CA LYS A 90 13.37 -7.94 3.20
C LYS A 90 12.47 -7.68 2.00
N GLY A 91 13.04 -7.52 0.81
CA GLY A 91 12.35 -7.07 -0.40
C GLY A 91 12.17 -5.55 -0.37
N GLU A 92 11.38 -5.05 0.58
CA GLU A 92 11.23 -3.63 0.85
C GLU A 92 11.48 -3.33 2.33
N SER A 93 12.11 -2.18 2.59
CA SER A 93 12.34 -1.62 3.92
C SER A 93 11.61 -0.29 4.04
N ILE A 94 10.96 -0.08 5.18
CA ILE A 94 10.13 1.10 5.42
C ILE A 94 11.02 2.27 5.83
N LYS A 95 10.83 3.43 5.19
CA LYS A 95 11.46 4.70 5.58
C LYS A 95 10.40 5.75 5.82
N GLY A 96 10.44 6.39 6.99
CA GLY A 96 9.56 7.50 7.35
C GLY A 96 10.31 8.83 7.34
N PHE A 97 9.65 9.88 6.85
CA PHE A 97 10.06 11.27 7.00
C PHE A 97 9.09 11.96 7.95
N VAL A 98 9.67 12.62 8.96
CA VAL A 98 8.92 13.22 10.07
C VAL A 98 9.44 14.64 10.26
N PRO A 99 8.73 15.68 9.79
CA PRO A 99 8.99 17.04 10.21
C PRO A 99 8.66 17.21 11.70
N PHE A 100 9.62 17.73 12.46
CA PHE A 100 9.40 18.19 13.83
C PHE A 100 8.96 19.65 13.81
N GLU A 101 7.92 19.97 14.57
CA GLU A 101 7.55 21.37 14.82
C GLU A 101 8.56 21.98 15.80
N SER A 102 9.06 23.16 15.47
CA SER A 102 10.36 23.71 15.87
C SER A 102 10.48 24.25 17.30
N GLU A 103 9.91 23.58 18.30
CA GLU A 103 10.05 24.00 19.71
C GLU A 103 10.67 22.95 20.65
N MET A 104 11.33 21.90 20.14
CA MET A 104 12.16 21.05 21.00
C MET A 104 13.56 20.83 20.42
N THR A 105 14.53 21.51 21.05
CA THR A 105 15.96 21.31 20.91
C THR A 105 16.31 19.84 21.17
N LEU A 106 16.81 19.13 20.17
CA LEU A 106 17.27 17.75 20.33
C LEU A 106 18.55 17.75 21.20
N PRO A 107 18.62 16.97 22.30
CA PRO A 107 19.90 16.67 22.93
C PRO A 107 20.66 15.72 22.00
N THR A 108 21.69 16.26 21.35
CA THR A 108 22.66 15.52 20.54
C THR A 108 23.29 14.42 21.40
N ARG A 109 23.24 13.17 20.92
CA ARG A 109 23.98 12.03 21.46
C ARG A 109 24.74 11.35 20.34
#